data_AF-A0A1Q8BGI5-F1
#
_entry.id   AF-A0A1Q8BGI5-F1
#
_cell.length_a   1.000
_cell.length_b   1.000
_cell.length_c   1.000
_cell.angle_alpha   90.00
_cell.angle_beta   90.00
_cell.angle_gamma   90.00
#
_symmetry.space_group_name_H-M   'P 1'
#
loop_
_entity.id
_entity.type
_entity.pdbx_description
1 polymer ?
#
loop_
_entity_poly.entity_id
_entity_poly.type
_entity_poly.pdbx_seq_one_letter_code
_entity_poly.pdbx_strand_id
1 'polypeptide(L)'
;MGFEEDMAAPAPKAKSRKKIILAIIAVAIIAVVITPIALAGSYRVPIEIMSFDDTTGTTTTSPSLRLTSQVVTAWEYYFSIRTQGMVRTSDSTVSSSGGTTNITLTMTLTNPSNQTIDLGQTNISGGIGTRTHTISLSIDQGVHANGSYKFDVKFTANVVLFGGVVELPFSTTLHSNFVISGF
;
A
#
# COMPACT_ATOMS: atom_id res chain seq x y z
N MET A 1 -60.43 24.25 -61.81
CA MET A 1 -59.11 23.58 -61.80
C MET A 1 -58.15 24.54 -61.11
N GLY A 2 -57.40 24.21 -60.07
CA GLY A 2 -57.05 22.90 -59.51
C GLY A 2 -56.80 23.00 -58.00
N PHE A 3 -56.40 21.85 -57.46
CA PHE A 3 -56.60 21.39 -56.10
C PHE A 3 -55.56 21.90 -55.10
N GLU A 4 -55.97 21.79 -53.83
CA GLU A 4 -55.22 21.72 -52.58
C GLU A 4 -53.74 21.30 -52.70
N GLU A 5 -52.87 22.02 -52.00
CA GLU A 5 -51.68 21.41 -51.40
C GLU A 5 -51.38 22.13 -50.08
N ASP A 6 -52.15 21.73 -49.07
CA ASP A 6 -51.93 22.07 -47.66
C ASP A 6 -50.65 21.35 -47.22
N MET A 7 -49.52 22.04 -47.29
CA MET A 7 -48.21 21.56 -46.86
C MET A 7 -48.21 21.42 -45.33
N ALA A 8 -48.74 20.31 -44.83
CA ALA A 8 -48.62 19.93 -43.43
C ALA A 8 -47.14 19.75 -43.09
N ALA A 9 -46.57 20.73 -42.38
CA ALA A 9 -45.24 20.61 -41.79
C ALA A 9 -45.21 19.33 -40.92
N PRO A 10 -44.18 18.47 -41.04
CA PRO A 10 -44.14 17.21 -40.32
C PRO A 10 -44.17 17.50 -38.82
N ALA A 11 -45.17 16.95 -38.12
CA ALA A 11 -45.31 17.12 -36.69
C ALA A 11 -44.00 16.72 -35.98
N PRO A 12 -43.49 17.53 -35.03
CA PRO A 12 -42.25 17.23 -34.36
C PRO A 12 -42.43 15.90 -33.62
N LYS A 13 -41.63 14.88 -33.98
CA LYS A 13 -41.64 13.58 -33.32
C LYS A 13 -41.39 13.79 -31.83
N ALA A 14 -42.44 13.71 -31.02
CA ALA A 14 -42.35 13.83 -29.58
C ALA A 14 -41.34 12.79 -29.08
N LYS A 15 -40.18 13.25 -28.58
CA LYS A 15 -39.21 12.37 -27.93
C LYS A 15 -39.95 11.65 -26.82
N SER A 16 -40.05 10.32 -26.94
CA SER A 16 -40.74 9.49 -25.95
C SER A 16 -40.18 9.82 -24.56
N ARG A 17 -41.03 10.33 -23.66
CA ARG A 17 -40.64 10.66 -22.28
C ARG A 17 -39.95 9.49 -21.58
N LYS A 18 -40.31 8.24 -21.93
CA LYS A 18 -39.62 7.03 -21.48
C LYS A 18 -38.15 6.98 -21.89
N LYS A 19 -37.80 7.38 -23.12
CA LYS A 19 -36.40 7.44 -23.58
C LYS A 19 -35.59 8.52 -22.86
N ILE A 20 -36.22 9.64 -22.51
CA ILE A 20 -35.60 10.72 -21.73
C ILE A 20 -35.34 10.25 -20.29
N ILE A 21 -36.32 9.61 -19.65
CA ILE A 21 -36.18 9.06 -18.30
C ILE A 21 -35.08 7.98 -18.26
N LEU A 22 -35.04 7.06 -19.24
CA LEU A 22 -33.97 6.08 -19.32
C LEU A 22 -32.59 6.73 -19.49
N ALA A 23 -32.48 7.77 -20.31
CA ALA A 23 -31.22 8.48 -20.50
C ALA A 23 -30.75 9.16 -19.20
N ILE A 24 -31.66 9.75 -18.42
CA ILE A 24 -31.34 10.35 -17.12
C ILE A 24 -30.88 9.28 -16.13
N ILE A 25 -31.59 8.14 -16.05
CA ILE A 25 -31.20 7.02 -15.18
C ILE A 25 -29.82 6.49 -15.59
N ALA A 26 -29.57 6.32 -16.89
CA ALA A 26 -28.27 5.87 -17.38
C ALA A 26 -27.14 6.84 -17.01
N VAL A 27 -27.33 8.15 -17.18
CA VAL A 27 -26.35 9.17 -16.77
C VAL A 27 -26.16 9.17 -15.25
N ALA A 28 -27.23 9.04 -14.47
CA ALA A 28 -27.14 8.97 -13.01
C ALA A 28 -26.33 7.74 -12.56
N ILE A 29 -26.56 6.57 -13.16
CA ILE A 29 -25.78 5.36 -12.88
C ILE A 29 -24.32 5.57 -13.24
N ILE A 30 -24.02 6.10 -14.43
CA ILE A 30 -22.65 6.38 -14.87
C ILE A 30 -21.96 7.36 -13.92
N ALA A 31 -22.64 8.43 -13.51
CA ALA A 31 -22.09 9.41 -12.57
C ALA A 31 -21.80 8.77 -11.21
N VAL A 32 -22.72 7.96 -10.65
CA VAL A 32 -22.52 7.28 -9.37
C VAL A 32 -21.37 6.27 -9.44
N VAL A 33 -21.19 5.58 -10.57
CA VAL A 33 -20.13 4.57 -10.72
C VAL A 33 -18.76 5.19 -11.00
N ILE A 34 -18.69 6.23 -11.85
CA ILE A 34 -17.40 6.79 -12.30
C ILE A 34 -16.86 7.86 -11.36
N THR A 35 -17.74 8.67 -10.74
CA THR A 35 -17.30 9.82 -9.92
C THR A 35 -16.41 9.40 -8.75
N PRO A 36 -16.69 8.32 -7.98
CA PRO A 36 -15.81 7.90 -6.89
C PRO A 36 -14.41 7.53 -7.39
N ILE A 37 -14.31 6.85 -8.53
CA ILE A 37 -13.03 6.42 -9.12
C ILE A 37 -12.23 7.64 -9.60
N ALA A 38 -12.89 8.57 -10.30
CA ALA A 38 -12.27 9.80 -10.78
C ALA A 38 -11.78 10.69 -9.62
N LEU A 39 -12.58 10.83 -8.56
CA LEU A 39 -12.21 11.57 -7.36
C LEU A 39 -11.06 10.88 -6.60
N ALA A 40 -11.12 9.57 -6.41
CA ALA A 40 -10.05 8.81 -5.76
C ALA A 40 -8.73 8.81 -6.55
N GLY A 41 -8.80 8.87 -7.88
CA GLY A 41 -7.63 9.08 -8.74
C GLY A 41 -7.04 10.49 -8.65
N SER A 42 -7.82 11.49 -8.23
CA SER A 42 -7.37 12.88 -8.10
C SER A 42 -6.83 13.25 -6.72
N TYR A 43 -7.24 12.51 -5.67
CA TYR A 43 -6.79 12.74 -4.30
C TYR A 43 -5.42 12.10 -4.06
N ARG A 44 -4.49 12.85 -3.46
CA ARG A 44 -3.11 12.41 -3.21
C ARG A 44 -2.90 11.96 -1.78
N VAL A 45 -2.17 10.86 -1.60
CA VAL A 45 -1.84 10.26 -0.31
C VAL A 45 -0.32 10.16 -0.19
N PRO A 46 0.28 10.71 0.88
CA PRO A 46 1.69 10.48 1.21
C PRO A 46 1.91 9.02 1.59
N ILE A 47 3.01 8.46 1.11
CA ILE A 47 3.45 7.15 1.56
C ILE A 47 4.96 7.18 1.75
N GLU A 48 5.38 6.65 2.88
CA GLU A 48 6.78 6.40 3.16
C GLU A 48 7.06 4.92 3.00
N ILE A 49 7.99 4.59 2.12
CA ILE A 49 8.42 3.21 1.91
C ILE A 49 9.83 3.06 2.45
N MET A 50 9.97 2.15 3.41
CA MET A 50 11.25 1.68 3.90
C MET A 50 11.52 0.29 3.33
N SER A 51 12.74 0.03 2.90
CA SER A 51 13.19 -1.31 2.56
C SER A 51 14.55 -1.62 3.17
N PHE A 52 14.74 -2.88 3.55
CA PHE A 52 16.04 -3.38 3.97
C PHE A 52 16.17 -4.85 3.61
N ASP A 53 17.42 -5.27 3.41
CA ASP A 53 17.76 -6.63 3.05
C ASP A 53 18.32 -7.37 4.27
N ASP A 54 18.00 -8.65 4.38
CA ASP A 54 18.59 -9.57 5.34
C ASP A 54 19.13 -10.82 4.65
N THR A 55 20.08 -11.50 5.29
CA THR A 55 20.56 -12.82 4.87
C THR A 55 20.73 -13.70 6.10
N THR A 56 19.79 -14.61 6.27
CA THR A 56 19.77 -15.59 7.37
C THR A 56 20.81 -16.69 7.12
N GLY A 57 21.33 -17.31 8.19
CA GLY A 57 22.34 -18.38 8.11
C GLY A 57 23.77 -17.90 7.82
N THR A 58 24.04 -16.61 7.99
CA THR A 58 25.39 -16.03 7.96
C THR A 58 25.62 -15.22 9.23
N THR A 59 26.87 -15.08 9.68
CA THR A 59 27.22 -14.36 10.92
C THR A 59 27.30 -12.84 10.74
N THR A 60 27.06 -12.33 9.52
CA THR A 60 27.24 -10.91 9.17
C THR A 60 25.95 -10.35 8.57
N THR A 61 25.02 -9.93 9.42
CA THR A 61 23.84 -9.20 8.97
C THR A 61 24.00 -7.73 9.33
N SER A 62 24.41 -6.92 8.35
CA SER A 62 24.32 -5.46 8.43
C SER A 62 23.21 -5.00 7.48
N PRO A 63 21.95 -4.95 7.95
CA PRO A 63 20.86 -4.50 7.10
C PRO A 63 21.11 -3.04 6.70
N SER A 64 21.25 -2.80 5.39
CA SER A 64 21.29 -1.44 4.85
C SER A 64 19.87 -0.95 4.66
N LEU A 65 19.54 0.18 5.28
CA LEU A 65 18.22 0.78 5.16
C LEU A 65 18.13 1.67 3.92
N ARG A 66 17.06 1.53 3.15
CA ARG A 66 16.70 2.42 2.05
C ARG A 66 15.31 2.99 2.30
N LEU A 67 15.21 4.32 2.38
CA LEU A 67 13.95 5.02 2.53
C LEU A 67 13.60 5.74 1.22
N THR A 68 12.33 5.67 0.84
CA THR A 68 11.78 6.37 -0.32
C THR A 68 10.43 6.99 0.05
N SER A 69 10.36 8.31 -0.05
CA SER A 69 9.12 9.08 0.12
C SER A 69 8.45 9.22 -1.24
N GLN A 70 7.16 8.93 -1.31
CA GLN A 70 6.38 9.11 -2.53
C GLN A 70 4.96 9.58 -2.26
N VAL A 71 4.36 10.23 -3.25
CA VAL A 71 2.96 10.63 -3.21
C VAL A 71 2.23 9.86 -4.29
N VAL A 72 1.23 9.09 -3.89
CA VAL A 72 0.41 8.28 -4.80
C VAL A 72 -1.04 8.76 -4.78
N THR A 73 -1.86 8.26 -5.69
CA THR A 73 -3.31 8.52 -5.65
C THR A 73 -3.99 7.68 -4.57
N ALA A 74 -5.14 8.14 -4.06
CA ALA A 74 -5.94 7.34 -3.12
C ALA A 74 -6.34 6.00 -3.73
N TRP A 75 -6.59 5.96 -5.04
CA TRP A 75 -6.84 4.71 -5.77
C TRP A 75 -5.65 3.73 -5.67
N GLU A 76 -4.43 4.16 -6.02
CA GLU A 76 -3.23 3.31 -5.93
C GLU A 76 -2.98 2.85 -4.49
N TYR A 77 -3.13 3.77 -3.54
CA TYR A 77 -3.02 3.46 -2.13
C TYR A 77 -4.01 2.37 -1.69
N TYR A 78 -5.31 2.52 -1.96
CA TYR A 78 -6.31 1.56 -1.51
C TYR A 78 -6.23 0.21 -2.20
N PHE A 79 -5.90 0.17 -3.49
CA PHE A 79 -5.98 -1.07 -4.28
C PHE A 79 -4.65 -1.77 -4.50
N SER A 80 -3.52 -1.06 -4.45
CA SER A 80 -2.20 -1.65 -4.72
C SER A 80 -1.34 -1.77 -3.48
N ILE A 81 -1.40 -0.80 -2.57
CA ILE A 81 -0.48 -0.75 -1.41
C ILE A 81 -1.16 -1.33 -0.18
N ARG A 82 -2.30 -0.78 0.21
CA ARG A 82 -3.04 -1.22 1.41
C ARG A 82 -3.47 -2.68 1.33
N THR A 83 -3.82 -3.18 0.15
CA THR A 83 -4.19 -4.58 -0.09
C THR A 83 -3.04 -5.56 0.14
N GLN A 84 -1.79 -5.13 -0.09
CA GLN A 84 -0.60 -5.95 0.17
C GLN A 84 -0.18 -5.92 1.65
N GLY A 85 -0.78 -5.04 2.46
CA GLY A 85 -0.46 -4.85 3.87
C GLY A 85 0.73 -3.92 4.09
N MET A 86 0.98 -3.60 5.37
CA MET A 86 2.07 -2.70 5.78
C MET A 86 3.45 -3.32 5.52
N VAL A 87 3.60 -4.63 5.73
CA VAL A 87 4.87 -5.35 5.56
C VAL A 87 4.76 -6.32 4.41
N ARG A 88 5.67 -6.18 3.44
CA ARG A 88 5.83 -7.11 2.32
C ARG A 88 7.23 -7.66 2.33
N THR A 89 7.36 -8.96 2.09
CA THR A 89 8.67 -9.62 1.99
C THR A 89 8.80 -10.27 0.63
N SER A 90 9.94 -10.07 -0.02
CA SER A 90 10.30 -10.75 -1.27
C SER A 90 11.57 -11.57 -1.06
N ASP A 91 11.51 -12.82 -1.46
CA ASP A 91 12.62 -13.76 -1.36
C ASP A 91 13.47 -13.70 -2.65
N SER A 92 14.80 -13.56 -2.52
CA SER A 92 15.71 -13.61 -3.67
C SER A 92 16.40 -14.96 -3.78
N THR A 93 16.91 -15.48 -2.67
CA THR A 93 17.52 -16.82 -2.58
C THR A 93 17.14 -17.44 -1.24
N VAL A 94 16.02 -18.16 -1.20
CA VAL A 94 15.52 -18.84 0.02
C VAL A 94 15.40 -20.34 -0.25
N SER A 95 15.92 -21.15 0.66
CA SER A 95 15.83 -22.61 0.60
C SER A 95 15.60 -23.23 1.98
N SER A 96 14.68 -24.19 2.06
CA SER A 96 14.46 -24.99 3.27
C SER A 96 15.46 -26.14 3.42
N SER A 97 16.26 -26.42 2.39
CA SER A 97 17.21 -27.55 2.40
C SER A 97 18.34 -27.39 3.42
N GLY A 98 18.71 -26.15 3.75
CA GLY A 98 19.75 -25.83 4.74
C GLY A 98 19.22 -25.64 6.17
N GLY A 99 17.90 -25.57 6.35
CA GLY A 99 17.26 -25.25 7.63
C GLY A 99 16.06 -24.32 7.50
N THR A 100 15.57 -23.85 8.63
CA THR A 100 14.43 -22.93 8.72
C THR A 100 14.81 -21.66 9.48
N THR A 101 14.05 -20.61 9.24
CA THR A 101 14.16 -19.35 9.97
C THR A 101 12.78 -18.84 10.38
N ASN A 102 12.74 -18.16 11.51
CA ASN A 102 11.61 -17.39 11.97
C ASN A 102 12.09 -15.97 12.30
N ILE A 103 11.64 -15.02 11.48
CA ILE A 103 11.93 -13.60 11.58
C ILE A 103 10.74 -12.91 12.22
N THR A 104 11.02 -12.08 13.21
CA THR A 104 10.06 -11.21 13.87
C THR A 104 10.45 -9.76 13.62
N LEU A 105 9.53 -8.99 13.04
CA LEU A 105 9.65 -7.54 12.86
C LEU A 105 8.69 -6.85 13.83
N THR A 106 9.21 -6.07 14.76
CA THR A 106 8.40 -5.20 15.65
C THR A 106 8.62 -3.75 15.24
N MET A 107 7.54 -3.00 15.06
CA MET A 107 7.57 -1.69 14.40
C MET A 107 6.97 -0.63 15.31
N THR A 108 7.70 0.47 15.51
CA THR A 108 7.21 1.61 16.30
C THR A 108 7.46 2.92 15.56
N LEU A 109 6.46 3.79 15.55
CA LEU A 109 6.51 5.09 14.91
C LEU A 109 6.37 6.20 15.95
N THR A 110 7.34 7.10 16.02
CA THR A 110 7.25 8.33 16.79
C THR A 110 6.85 9.48 15.87
N ASN A 111 5.75 10.15 16.22
CA ASN A 111 5.21 11.28 15.44
C ASN A 111 5.89 12.62 15.81
N PRO A 112 5.61 13.72 15.07
CA PRO A 112 6.21 15.03 15.35
C PRO A 112 5.89 15.60 16.74
N SER A 113 4.81 15.13 17.37
CA SER A 113 4.43 15.47 18.75
C SER A 113 5.14 14.61 19.80
N ASN A 114 6.15 13.83 19.40
CA ASN A 114 6.89 12.86 20.22
C ASN A 114 6.03 11.76 20.86
N GLN A 115 4.86 11.47 20.28
CA GLN A 115 4.08 10.29 20.69
C GLN A 115 4.57 9.08 19.91
N THR A 116 4.89 8.01 20.63
CA THR A 116 5.25 6.72 20.03
C THR A 116 4.04 5.81 19.94
N ILE A 117 3.80 5.31 18.73
CA ILE A 117 2.71 4.42 18.37
C ILE A 117 3.34 3.06 18.05
N ASP A 118 2.79 2.00 18.65
CA ASP A 118 3.11 0.62 18.28
C ASP A 118 2.32 0.25 17.01
N LEU A 119 3.04 -0.09 15.94
CA LEU A 119 2.45 -0.53 14.67
C LEU A 119 2.31 -2.06 14.60
N GLY A 120 2.71 -2.75 15.68
CA GLY A 120 2.54 -4.18 15.86
C GLY A 120 3.74 -5.00 15.40
N GLN A 121 3.49 -6.30 15.27
CA GLN A 121 4.50 -7.31 14.98
C GLN A 121 4.11 -8.12 13.74
N THR A 122 5.09 -8.37 12.87
CA THR A 122 4.97 -9.29 11.73
C THR A 122 5.93 -10.46 11.94
N ASN A 123 5.42 -11.69 11.81
CA ASN A 123 6.23 -12.91 11.86
C ASN A 123 6.33 -13.52 10.46
N ILE A 124 7.53 -13.87 10.07
CA ILE A 124 7.87 -14.42 8.76
C ILE A 124 8.64 -15.72 9.00
N SER A 125 8.07 -16.84 8.60
CA SER A 125 8.71 -18.15 8.72
C SER A 125 9.01 -18.73 7.34
N GLY A 126 10.11 -19.46 7.22
CA GLY A 126 10.51 -20.06 5.96
C GLY A 126 11.87 -20.74 6.01
N GLY A 127 12.47 -20.94 4.83
CA GLY A 127 13.83 -21.47 4.70
C GLY A 127 14.91 -20.44 5.04
N ILE A 128 16.17 -20.85 5.05
CA ILE A 128 17.30 -19.92 5.20
C ILE A 128 17.57 -19.23 3.86
N GLY A 129 18.00 -17.97 3.90
CA GLY A 129 18.25 -17.22 2.68
C GLY A 129 18.23 -15.71 2.81
N THR A 130 18.29 -15.07 1.65
CA THR A 130 18.26 -13.62 1.46
C THR A 130 16.85 -13.15 1.11
N ARG A 131 16.41 -12.08 1.78
CA ARG A 131 15.12 -11.45 1.54
C ARG A 131 15.24 -9.94 1.57
N THR A 132 14.24 -9.30 0.98
CA THR A 132 14.02 -7.87 1.07
C THR A 132 12.69 -7.65 1.77
N HIS A 133 12.72 -6.93 2.89
CA HIS A 133 11.53 -6.49 3.59
C HIS A 133 11.19 -5.06 3.16
N THR A 134 9.95 -4.84 2.76
CA THR A 134 9.41 -3.52 2.40
C THR A 134 8.29 -3.16 3.36
N ILE A 135 8.41 -2.03 4.03
CA ILE A 135 7.43 -1.50 4.98
C ILE A 135 6.86 -0.21 4.38
N SER A 136 5.54 -0.17 4.20
CA SER A 136 4.83 1.00 3.69
C SER A 136 4.04 1.66 4.82
N LEU A 137 4.35 2.91 5.12
CA LEU A 137 3.68 3.71 6.15
C LEU A 137 2.85 4.81 5.49
N SER A 138 1.60 4.93 5.91
CA SER A 138 0.65 5.92 5.42
C SER A 138 -0.24 6.46 6.54
N ILE A 139 -1.27 7.23 6.18
CA ILE A 139 -2.17 7.93 7.10
C ILE A 139 -2.77 6.98 8.16
N ASP A 140 -3.12 5.76 7.77
CA ASP A 140 -3.66 4.72 8.66
C ASP A 140 -2.63 4.12 9.64
N GLN A 141 -1.33 4.32 9.42
CA GLN A 141 -0.25 3.95 10.34
C GLN A 141 0.20 5.15 11.20
N GLY A 142 -0.58 6.23 11.24
CA GLY A 142 -0.27 7.41 12.05
C GLY A 142 0.57 8.47 11.33
N VAL A 143 0.75 8.34 10.02
CA VAL A 143 1.49 9.28 9.19
C VAL A 143 0.56 10.33 8.58
N HIS A 144 0.12 11.29 9.40
CA HIS A 144 -0.95 12.23 9.03
C HIS A 144 -0.66 13.70 9.33
N ALA A 145 0.52 14.02 9.88
CA ALA A 145 0.90 15.38 10.25
C ALA A 145 2.18 15.78 9.52
N ASN A 146 2.33 17.06 9.22
CA ASN A 146 3.61 17.58 8.75
C ASN A 146 4.63 17.58 9.90
N GLY A 147 5.87 17.22 9.61
CA GLY A 147 6.96 17.24 10.57
C GLY A 147 7.91 16.06 10.46
N SER A 148 8.78 15.93 11.45
CA SER A 148 9.76 14.85 11.55
C SER A 148 9.16 13.64 12.25
N TYR A 149 9.33 12.48 11.65
CA TYR A 149 8.98 11.18 12.20
C TYR A 149 10.23 10.37 12.44
N LYS A 150 10.16 9.50 13.45
CA LYS A 150 11.16 8.46 13.69
C LYS A 150 10.47 7.10 13.61
N PHE A 151 11.01 6.21 12.78
CA PHE A 151 10.51 4.86 12.62
C PHE A 151 11.59 3.87 13.01
N ASP A 152 11.26 3.02 13.99
CA ASP A 152 12.14 1.99 14.51
C ASP A 152 11.57 0.61 14.15
N VAL A 153 12.43 -0.25 13.62
CA VAL A 153 12.11 -1.64 13.30
C VAL A 153 13.08 -2.54 14.06
N LYS A 154 12.57 -3.28 15.04
CA LYS A 154 13.34 -4.33 15.69
C LYS A 154 13.22 -5.59 14.85
N PHE A 155 14.33 -5.97 14.23
CA PHE A 155 14.49 -7.23 13.50
C PHE A 155 15.04 -8.28 14.46
N THR A 156 14.37 -9.43 14.55
CA THR A 156 14.87 -10.59 15.30
C THR A 156 14.77 -11.82 14.42
N ALA A 157 15.87 -12.53 14.23
CA ALA A 157 15.90 -13.76 13.44
C ALA A 157 16.33 -14.93 14.33
N ASN A 158 15.54 -16.00 14.27
CA ASN A 158 15.86 -17.30 14.86
C ASN A 158 16.13 -18.26 13.71
N VAL A 159 17.26 -18.94 13.72
CA VAL A 159 17.67 -19.88 12.66
C VAL A 159 17.84 -21.26 13.25
N VAL A 160 17.29 -22.26 12.59
CA VAL A 160 17.45 -23.68 12.91
C VAL A 160 18.05 -24.37 11.70
N LEU A 161 19.28 -24.83 11.81
CA LEU A 161 19.97 -25.52 10.74
C LEU A 161 19.43 -26.94 10.57
N PHE A 162 19.63 -27.50 9.38
CA PHE A 162 19.33 -28.90 9.10
C PHE A 162 20.07 -29.82 10.10
N GLY A 163 19.34 -30.72 10.77
CA GLY A 163 19.86 -31.52 11.89
C GLY A 163 19.50 -30.99 13.28
N GLY A 164 18.75 -29.88 13.37
CA GLY A 164 18.15 -29.40 14.63
C GLY A 164 19.06 -28.51 15.47
N VAL A 165 20.22 -28.11 14.95
CA VAL A 165 21.10 -27.14 15.61
C VAL A 165 20.45 -25.76 15.53
N VAL A 166 20.11 -25.19 16.68
CA VAL A 166 19.56 -23.84 16.78
C VAL A 166 20.73 -22.84 16.88
N GLU A 167 20.81 -21.92 15.93
CA GLU A 167 21.76 -20.81 16.04
C GLU A 167 21.28 -19.81 17.09
N LEU A 168 22.23 -19.07 17.69
CA LEU A 168 21.87 -18.01 18.62
C LEU A 168 20.99 -16.98 17.92
N PRO A 169 19.86 -16.56 18.55
CA PRO A 169 18.98 -15.58 17.96
C PRO A 169 19.73 -14.27 17.77
N PHE A 170 19.63 -13.71 16.57
CA PHE A 170 20.17 -12.40 16.25
C PHE A 170 19.06 -11.36 16.37
N SER A 171 19.37 -10.20 16.98
CA SER A 171 18.44 -9.09 17.08
C SER A 171 19.17 -7.77 16.83
N THR A 172 18.56 -6.91 16.01
CA THR A 172 19.06 -5.56 15.72
C THR A 172 17.90 -4.59 15.57
N THR A 173 18.12 -3.32 15.88
CA THR A 173 17.13 -2.26 15.68
C THR A 173 17.59 -1.36 14.55
N LEU A 174 16.76 -1.27 13.53
CA LEU A 174 16.89 -0.35 12.43
C LEU A 174 16.17 0.96 12.78
N HIS A 175 16.88 2.07 12.61
CA HIS A 175 16.36 3.40 12.88
C HIS A 175 16.24 4.18 11.57
N SER A 176 15.10 4.85 11.37
CA SER A 176 14.88 5.77 10.27
C SER A 176 14.28 7.06 10.77
N ASN A 177 14.73 8.18 10.21
CA ASN A 177 14.11 9.47 10.43
C ASN A 177 13.69 10.00 9.07
N PHE A 178 12.46 10.47 8.97
CA PHE A 178 11.91 11.01 7.73
C PHE A 178 11.07 12.24 8.02
N VAL A 179 10.96 13.11 7.02
CA VAL A 179 10.21 14.35 7.13
C VAL A 179 9.08 14.31 6.14
N ILE A 180 7.90 14.64 6.62
CA ILE A 180 6.74 14.82 5.79
C ILE A 180 6.37 16.29 5.76
N SER A 181 6.15 16.78 4.56
CA SER A 181 5.77 18.16 4.27
C SER A 181 4.84 18.21 3.08
N GLY A 182 3.90 19.15 3.09
CA GLY A 182 3.15 19.51 1.89
C GLY A 182 1.80 18.80 1.73
N PHE A 183 1.14 18.46 2.84
CA PHE A 183 -0.33 18.38 2.85
C PHE A 183 -0.97 19.76 2.79
#